data_AF-Q2GHY6-F1
#
_entry.id   AF-Q2GHY6-F1
#
_cell.length_a   1.000
_cell.length_b   1.000
_cell.length_c   1.000
_cell.angle_alpha   90.00
_cell.angle_beta   90.00
_cell.angle_gamma   90.00
#
_symmetry.space_group_name_H-M   'P 1'
#
loop_
_entity.id
_entity.type
_entity.pdbx_description
1 polymer ?
#
loop_
_entity_poly.entity_id
_entity_poly.type
_entity_poly.pdbx_seq_one_letter_code
_entity_poly.pdbx_strand_id
1 'polypeptide(L)'
;MCFAKMHMSYIRRILHGTFVVNNGKIMLKPEIEQCLLGITSNMKLCTFVIKIGIVEHVMSRICRMYGSDSIKYCASHYRDPKFIDSILVILHDASHFDFSTMSYQVRNSMANCVREYKITNVYELHDSSFYSELLSMYYDFVRAKSNQSVQFQELCDFIKLSSTVQLAQMYHMILKTKCSTGNEQDNLQELLLQERGIGHLIYSSVFFGKYACRVRNAFRHLYSPDDKNPIHTISGLNVPYCVIRISSRKIIPKVESCIKANKMDFSVFVDDIVHFVKDTLYRPGEEVRVRKDISTYCTIVSNRYSTMGADIASSSLH
;
A
#
# COMPACT_ATOMS: atom_id res chain seq x y z
N MET A 1 -18.50 17.94 -1.67
CA MET A 1 -17.41 17.22 -0.96
C MET A 1 -16.38 16.75 -1.98
N CYS A 2 -15.08 16.94 -1.75
CA CYS A 2 -14.02 16.57 -2.70
C CYS A 2 -13.33 15.27 -2.29
N PHE A 3 -13.37 14.24 -3.16
CA PHE A 3 -12.80 12.92 -2.89
C PHE A 3 -11.31 12.96 -2.54
N ALA A 4 -10.51 13.73 -3.29
CA ALA A 4 -9.08 13.84 -3.04
C ALA A 4 -8.74 14.50 -1.69
N LYS A 5 -9.49 15.55 -1.31
CA LYS A 5 -9.32 16.19 0.01
C LYS A 5 -9.70 15.23 1.14
N MET A 6 -10.82 14.51 0.97
CA MET A 6 -11.30 13.51 1.92
C MET A 6 -10.28 12.38 2.11
N HIS A 7 -9.68 11.89 1.03
CA HIS A 7 -8.58 10.92 1.07
C HIS A 7 -7.37 11.45 1.86
N MET A 8 -6.89 12.66 1.57
CA MET A 8 -5.73 13.21 2.29
C MET A 8 -6.05 13.56 3.75
N SER A 9 -7.26 14.00 4.07
CA SER A 9 -7.69 14.18 5.46
C SER A 9 -7.68 12.85 6.23
N TYR A 10 -8.11 11.75 5.61
CA TYR A 10 -8.01 10.41 6.20
C TYR A 10 -6.56 10.02 6.50
N ILE A 11 -5.65 10.18 5.54
CA ILE A 11 -4.23 9.86 5.75
C ILE A 11 -3.61 10.75 6.85
N ARG A 12 -3.98 12.03 6.89
CA ARG A 12 -3.54 12.94 7.94
C ARG A 12 -4.04 12.48 9.32
N ARG A 13 -5.30 12.03 9.43
CA ARG A 13 -5.84 11.49 10.69
C ARG A 13 -5.06 10.27 11.15
N ILE A 14 -4.75 9.34 10.24
CA ILE A 14 -3.90 8.17 10.56
C ILE A 14 -2.52 8.62 11.05
N LEU A 15 -1.83 9.51 10.32
CA LEU A 15 -0.49 10.01 10.68
C LEU A 15 -0.47 10.63 12.07
N HIS A 16 -1.34 11.61 12.33
CA HIS A 16 -1.38 12.33 13.60
C HIS A 16 -2.04 11.56 14.74
N GLY A 17 -2.91 10.60 14.42
CA GLY A 17 -3.50 9.70 15.40
C GLY A 17 -2.45 8.71 15.92
N THR A 18 -1.56 8.25 15.04
CA THR A 18 -0.64 7.14 15.30
C THR A 18 0.73 7.59 15.82
N PHE A 19 1.25 8.72 15.34
CA PHE A 19 2.62 9.12 15.57
C PHE A 19 2.74 10.48 16.28
N VAL A 20 3.92 10.69 16.86
CA VAL A 20 4.44 11.97 17.36
C VAL A 20 5.83 12.22 16.80
N VAL A 21 6.22 13.48 16.71
CA VAL A 21 7.59 13.87 16.35
C VAL A 21 8.33 14.26 17.62
N ASN A 22 9.44 13.58 17.90
CA ASN A 22 10.33 13.89 19.01
C ASN A 22 11.76 14.02 18.49
N ASN A 23 12.41 15.17 18.72
CA ASN A 23 13.76 15.47 18.24
C ASN A 23 13.96 15.17 16.73
N GLY A 24 12.98 15.56 15.90
CA GLY A 24 13.01 15.34 14.46
C GLY A 24 12.83 13.89 14.01
N LYS A 25 12.43 12.98 14.92
CA LYS A 25 12.15 11.57 14.62
C LYS A 25 10.68 11.27 14.81
N ILE A 26 10.10 10.51 13.88
CA ILE A 26 8.74 10.04 13.99
C ILE A 26 8.67 8.75 14.82
N MET A 27 7.88 8.79 15.89
CA MET A 27 7.73 7.70 16.85
C MET A 27 6.25 7.36 17.04
N LEU A 28 5.94 6.09 17.32
CA LEU A 28 4.58 5.72 17.72
C LEU A 28 4.22 6.43 19.01
N LYS A 29 2.94 6.78 19.14
CA LYS A 29 2.42 7.20 20.44
C LYS A 29 2.38 6.02 21.41
N PRO A 30 2.72 6.20 22.70
CA PRO A 30 2.75 5.12 23.66
C PRO A 30 1.43 4.34 23.76
N GLU A 31 0.29 5.04 23.73
CA GLU A 31 -1.03 4.42 23.79
C GLU A 31 -1.34 3.58 22.55
N ILE A 32 -0.85 4.00 21.38
CA ILE A 32 -1.04 3.25 20.13
C ILE A 32 -0.11 2.03 20.12
N GLU A 33 1.14 2.18 20.54
CA GLU A 33 2.08 1.07 20.69
C GLU A 33 1.54 -0.02 21.61
N GLN A 34 0.98 0.36 22.77
CA GLN A 34 0.35 -0.59 23.70
C GLN A 34 -0.84 -1.31 23.07
N CYS A 35 -1.71 -0.60 22.34
CA CYS A 35 -2.84 -1.25 21.67
C CYS A 35 -2.40 -2.22 20.57
N LEU A 36 -1.35 -1.87 19.80
CA LEU A 36 -0.81 -2.73 18.74
C LEU A 36 -0.10 -3.97 19.30
N LEU A 37 0.63 -3.84 20.40
CA LEU A 37 1.26 -4.96 21.12
C LEU A 37 0.23 -5.98 21.64
N GLY A 38 -1.01 -5.54 21.90
CA GLY A 38 -2.12 -6.42 22.23
C GLY A 38 -2.63 -7.28 21.06
N ILE A 39 -2.18 -7.00 19.82
CA ILE A 39 -2.59 -7.72 18.62
C ILE A 39 -1.42 -8.51 18.03
N THR A 40 -0.25 -7.88 17.86
CA THR A 40 0.90 -8.53 17.21
C THR A 40 2.19 -8.27 17.98
N SER A 41 3.07 -9.27 18.00
CA SER A 41 4.41 -9.16 18.58
C SER A 41 5.43 -8.56 17.61
N ASN A 42 5.13 -8.50 16.30
CA ASN A 42 6.05 -7.96 15.29
C ASN A 42 5.86 -6.44 15.12
N MET A 43 6.17 -5.70 16.18
CA MET A 43 5.99 -4.23 16.20
C MET A 43 6.84 -3.50 15.17
N LYS A 44 8.03 -4.02 14.85
CA LYS A 44 8.90 -3.45 13.82
C LYS A 44 8.21 -3.47 12.46
N LEU A 45 7.68 -4.63 12.06
CA LEU A 45 6.95 -4.78 10.79
C LEU A 45 5.65 -3.98 10.80
N CYS A 46 4.89 -4.02 11.89
CA CYS A 46 3.64 -3.27 12.03
C CYS A 46 3.87 -1.77 11.83
N THR A 47 4.86 -1.21 12.54
CA THR A 47 5.25 0.20 12.42
C THR A 47 5.66 0.54 10.99
N PHE A 48 6.48 -0.30 10.36
CA PHE A 48 6.90 -0.11 8.98
C PHE A 48 5.72 -0.10 8.01
N VAL A 49 4.77 -1.05 8.13
CA VAL A 49 3.59 -1.14 7.28
C VAL A 49 2.71 0.11 7.38
N ILE A 50 2.53 0.66 8.59
CA ILE A 50 1.80 1.91 8.78
C ILE A 50 2.54 3.06 8.08
N LYS A 51 3.85 3.19 8.34
CA LYS A 51 4.69 4.27 7.77
C LYS A 51 4.68 4.24 6.25
N ILE A 52 4.96 3.08 5.64
CA ILE A 52 5.03 2.95 4.18
C ILE A 52 3.65 3.15 3.55
N GLY A 53 2.57 2.66 4.18
CA GLY A 53 1.21 2.89 3.70
C GLY A 53 0.89 4.38 3.59
N ILE A 54 1.23 5.19 4.61
CA ILE A 54 0.99 6.64 4.57
C ILE A 54 1.74 7.27 3.39
N VAL A 55 3.02 6.90 3.22
CA VAL A 55 3.84 7.41 2.11
C VAL A 55 3.28 6.99 0.76
N GLU A 56 2.84 5.74 0.57
CA GLU A 56 2.26 5.25 -0.68
C GLU A 56 1.01 6.04 -1.09
N HIS A 57 0.11 6.26 -0.13
CA HIS A 57 -1.11 7.03 -0.36
C HIS A 57 -0.81 8.49 -0.72
N VAL A 58 0.12 9.15 -0.03
CA VAL A 58 0.53 10.52 -0.35
C VAL A 58 1.22 10.59 -1.72
N MET A 59 2.15 9.66 -2.01
CA MET A 59 2.88 9.63 -3.28
C MET A 59 1.95 9.39 -4.47
N SER A 60 0.80 8.72 -4.28
CA SER A 60 -0.22 8.61 -5.33
C SER A 60 -0.77 9.97 -5.77
N ARG A 61 -0.76 10.99 -4.91
CA ARG A 61 -1.26 12.35 -5.21
C ARG A 61 -0.23 13.25 -5.87
N ILE A 62 1.05 13.00 -5.66
CA ILE A 62 2.14 13.87 -6.11
C ILE A 62 2.77 13.28 -7.38
N CYS A 63 1.95 12.71 -8.27
CA CYS A 63 2.37 12.02 -9.49
C CYS A 63 3.60 12.69 -10.14
N ARG A 64 4.62 11.88 -10.49
CA ARG A 64 5.89 12.27 -11.13
C ARG A 64 7.01 12.79 -10.21
N MET A 65 7.02 12.46 -8.92
CA MET A 65 8.28 12.53 -8.16
C MET A 65 9.27 11.47 -8.64
N TYR A 66 10.48 11.88 -8.99
CA TYR A 66 11.62 10.98 -9.19
C TYR A 66 11.74 10.02 -8.01
N GLY A 67 12.00 8.73 -8.28
CA GLY A 67 12.19 7.73 -7.23
C GLY A 67 10.92 7.16 -6.60
N SER A 68 9.70 7.51 -7.05
CA SER A 68 8.46 6.96 -6.44
C SER A 68 8.41 5.43 -6.41
N ASP A 69 9.03 4.78 -7.41
CA ASP A 69 9.15 3.33 -7.48
C ASP A 69 10.19 2.81 -6.50
N SER A 70 11.35 3.46 -6.40
CA SER A 70 12.36 3.18 -5.37
C SER A 70 11.77 3.17 -3.96
N ILE A 71 10.93 4.16 -3.64
CA ILE A 71 10.29 4.26 -2.32
C ILE A 71 9.32 3.10 -2.07
N LYS A 72 8.59 2.68 -3.10
CA LYS A 72 7.52 1.66 -3.01
C LYS A 72 8.04 0.23 -3.02
N TYR A 73 9.19 -0.02 -3.65
CA TYR A 73 9.70 -1.36 -3.90
C TYR A 73 10.92 -1.71 -3.05
N CYS A 74 11.58 -0.73 -2.41
CA CYS A 74 12.90 -0.93 -1.81
C CYS A 74 12.83 -1.41 -0.36
N ALA A 75 13.23 -2.66 -0.13
CA ALA A 75 13.30 -3.28 1.18
C ALA A 75 14.30 -2.61 2.12
N SER A 76 15.29 -1.87 1.60
CA SER A 76 16.24 -1.13 2.42
C SER A 76 15.55 -0.16 3.39
N HIS A 77 14.38 0.38 3.02
CA HIS A 77 13.59 1.26 3.89
C HIS A 77 12.99 0.55 5.12
N TYR A 78 12.90 -0.78 5.10
CA TYR A 78 12.54 -1.57 6.29
C TYR A 78 13.71 -1.70 7.27
N ARG A 79 14.96 -1.71 6.76
CA ARG A 79 16.17 -1.85 7.58
C ARG A 79 16.70 -0.51 8.07
N ASP A 80 16.71 0.51 7.21
CA ASP A 80 17.00 1.90 7.56
C ASP A 80 15.81 2.81 7.17
N PRO A 81 14.92 3.12 8.13
CA PRO A 81 13.71 3.89 7.86
C PRO A 81 13.94 5.41 7.79
N LYS A 82 15.18 5.93 7.93
CA LYS A 82 15.45 7.38 8.01
C LYS A 82 14.78 8.18 6.91
N PHE A 83 14.86 7.71 5.67
CA PHE A 83 14.26 8.38 4.54
C PHE A 83 12.73 8.47 4.64
N ILE A 84 12.08 7.35 5.00
CA ILE A 84 10.64 7.29 5.22
C ILE A 84 10.24 8.20 6.39
N ASP A 85 11.03 8.17 7.47
CA ASP A 85 10.82 9.01 8.65
C ASP A 85 10.92 10.50 8.33
N SER A 86 11.91 10.91 7.52
CA SER A 86 12.04 12.30 7.05
C SER A 86 10.83 12.76 6.23
N ILE A 87 10.29 11.90 5.34
CA ILE A 87 9.04 12.21 4.62
C ILE A 87 7.89 12.40 5.61
N LEU A 88 7.75 11.50 6.57
CA LEU A 88 6.63 11.55 7.50
C LEU A 88 6.70 12.73 8.47
N VAL A 89 7.91 13.18 8.86
CA VAL A 89 8.09 14.41 9.65
C VAL A 89 7.64 15.63 8.85
N ILE A 90 8.07 15.77 7.58
CA ILE A 90 7.61 16.85 6.69
C ILE A 90 6.08 16.89 6.60
N LEU A 91 5.48 15.71 6.46
CA LEU A 91 4.03 15.55 6.37
C LEU A 91 3.31 15.85 7.70
N HIS A 92 3.90 15.46 8.82
CA HIS A 92 3.34 15.71 10.14
C HIS A 92 3.36 17.21 10.49
N ASP A 93 4.43 17.91 10.11
CA ASP A 93 4.57 19.35 10.40
C ASP A 93 3.72 20.23 9.46
N ALA A 94 3.14 19.64 8.40
CA ALA A 94 2.26 20.36 7.49
C ALA A 94 0.91 20.73 8.13
N SER A 95 0.46 21.95 7.84
CA SER A 95 -0.88 22.41 8.22
C SER A 95 -1.95 21.48 7.62
N HIS A 96 -3.14 21.44 8.23
CA HIS A 96 -4.26 20.64 7.67
C HIS A 96 -4.58 21.05 6.22
N PHE A 97 -4.55 22.34 5.92
CA PHE A 97 -4.81 22.84 4.57
C PHE A 97 -3.72 22.39 3.59
N ASP A 98 -2.45 22.56 3.95
CA ASP A 98 -1.31 22.19 3.10
C ASP A 98 -1.27 20.69 2.82
N PHE A 99 -1.53 19.86 3.84
CA PHE A 99 -1.62 18.42 3.69
C PHE A 99 -2.80 18.03 2.80
N SER A 100 -4.01 18.47 3.14
CA SER A 100 -5.23 18.03 2.43
C SER A 100 -5.26 18.45 0.96
N THR A 101 -4.60 19.56 0.62
CA THR A 101 -4.47 20.05 -0.76
C THR A 101 -3.20 19.58 -1.46
N MET A 102 -2.26 18.97 -0.74
CA MET A 102 -0.90 18.69 -1.20
C MET A 102 -0.29 19.95 -1.80
N SER A 103 -0.13 20.99 -0.99
CA SER A 103 0.29 22.33 -1.44
C SER A 103 1.68 22.31 -2.08
N TYR A 104 2.01 23.39 -2.79
CA TYR A 104 3.33 23.54 -3.42
C TYR A 104 4.48 23.36 -2.41
N GLN A 105 4.34 23.88 -1.19
CA GLN A 105 5.35 23.78 -0.15
C GLN A 105 5.60 22.33 0.29
N VAL A 106 4.53 21.55 0.53
CA VAL A 106 4.64 20.13 0.89
C VAL A 106 5.32 19.35 -0.25
N ARG A 107 4.86 19.57 -1.48
CA ARG A 107 5.45 18.92 -2.66
C ARG A 107 6.94 19.27 -2.83
N ASN A 108 7.30 20.54 -2.67
CA ASN A 108 8.71 20.96 -2.79
C ASN A 108 9.58 20.36 -1.68
N SER A 109 9.08 20.33 -0.45
CA SER A 109 9.80 19.76 0.70
C SER A 109 10.05 18.26 0.53
N MET A 110 9.03 17.52 0.06
CA MET A 110 9.19 16.11 -0.27
C MET A 110 10.18 15.88 -1.43
N ALA A 111 10.14 16.72 -2.46
CA ALA A 111 11.08 16.62 -3.59
C ALA A 111 12.53 16.91 -3.15
N ASN A 112 12.72 17.86 -2.24
CA ASN A 112 14.03 18.14 -1.62
C ASN A 112 14.54 16.93 -0.84
N CYS A 113 13.69 16.33 0.00
CA CYS A 113 14.02 15.12 0.75
C CYS A 113 14.46 13.97 -0.18
N VAL A 114 13.70 13.70 -1.25
CA VAL A 114 14.07 12.70 -2.25
C VAL A 114 15.46 12.96 -2.86
N ARG A 115 15.76 14.23 -3.20
CA ARG A 115 17.06 14.62 -3.76
C ARG A 115 18.20 14.48 -2.76
N GLU A 116 17.99 14.87 -1.51
CA GLU A 116 18.99 14.81 -0.43
C GLU A 116 19.42 13.35 -0.17
N TYR A 117 18.46 12.44 -0.13
CA TYR A 117 18.72 11.01 0.05
C TYR A 117 19.15 10.28 -1.24
N LYS A 118 19.31 11.00 -2.36
CA LYS A 118 19.77 10.47 -3.66
C LYS A 118 18.96 9.25 -4.13
N ILE A 119 17.64 9.27 -3.93
CA ILE A 119 16.77 8.15 -4.28
C ILE A 119 16.54 8.14 -5.80
N THR A 120 17.23 7.25 -6.52
CA THR A 120 17.13 7.16 -7.99
C THR A 120 16.71 5.79 -8.52
N ASN A 121 16.95 4.68 -7.81
CA ASN A 121 16.59 3.32 -8.26
C ASN A 121 16.03 2.42 -7.14
N VAL A 122 15.36 1.33 -7.52
CA VAL A 122 15.01 0.23 -6.59
C VAL A 122 16.27 -0.60 -6.39
N TYR A 123 16.81 -0.64 -5.18
CA TYR A 123 18.11 -1.28 -4.91
C TYR A 123 17.99 -2.65 -4.21
N GLU A 124 16.82 -2.97 -3.64
CA GLU A 124 16.64 -4.22 -2.91
C GLU A 124 15.16 -4.60 -2.84
N LEU A 125 14.79 -5.84 -3.18
CA LEU A 125 13.43 -6.35 -3.00
C LEU A 125 13.28 -7.02 -1.62
N HIS A 126 12.05 -7.10 -1.11
CA HIS A 126 11.78 -7.84 0.12
C HIS A 126 11.97 -9.34 -0.09
N ASP A 127 12.56 -10.02 0.88
CA ASP A 127 12.70 -11.48 0.86
C ASP A 127 11.38 -12.20 1.21
N SER A 128 11.37 -13.53 1.08
CA SER A 128 10.20 -14.33 1.42
C SER A 128 9.88 -14.36 2.92
N SER A 129 10.86 -14.12 3.80
CA SER A 129 10.62 -14.02 5.24
C SER A 129 9.76 -12.80 5.57
N PHE A 130 10.04 -11.66 4.96
CA PHE A 130 9.21 -10.46 5.10
C PHE A 130 7.75 -10.74 4.76
N TYR A 131 7.47 -11.38 3.62
CA TYR A 131 6.09 -11.69 3.21
C TYR A 131 5.43 -12.74 4.11
N SER A 132 6.21 -13.68 4.65
CA SER A 132 5.72 -14.67 5.62
C SER A 132 5.32 -14.03 6.94
N GLU A 133 6.15 -13.12 7.46
CA GLU A 133 5.86 -12.34 8.66
C GLU A 133 4.67 -11.40 8.44
N LEU A 134 4.61 -10.74 7.29
CA LEU A 134 3.51 -9.85 6.91
C LEU A 134 2.18 -10.59 6.85
N LEU A 135 2.15 -11.79 6.27
CA LEU A 135 0.96 -12.63 6.23
C LEU A 135 0.52 -13.05 7.64
N SER A 136 1.45 -13.47 8.50
CA SER A 136 1.14 -13.84 9.88
C SER A 136 0.58 -12.64 10.66
N MET A 137 1.23 -11.48 10.57
CA MET A 137 0.75 -10.24 11.19
C MET A 137 -0.64 -9.85 10.65
N TYR A 138 -0.89 -9.99 9.35
CA TYR A 138 -2.21 -9.75 8.77
C TYR A 138 -3.28 -10.61 9.45
N TYR A 139 -3.02 -11.90 9.64
CA TYR A 139 -3.94 -12.80 10.32
C TYR A 139 -4.16 -12.44 11.79
N ASP A 140 -3.15 -11.90 12.50
CA ASP A 140 -3.31 -11.38 13.86
C ASP A 140 -4.38 -10.27 13.90
N PHE A 141 -4.25 -9.25 13.04
CA PHE A 141 -5.21 -8.14 12.94
C PHE A 141 -6.60 -8.55 12.50
N VAL A 142 -6.68 -9.61 11.71
CA VAL A 142 -7.93 -10.15 11.21
C VAL A 142 -8.68 -10.94 12.29
N ARG A 143 -7.95 -11.64 13.17
CA ARG A 143 -8.46 -12.43 14.29
C ARG A 143 -8.70 -11.60 15.55
N ALA A 144 -8.11 -10.41 15.64
CA ALA A 144 -8.34 -9.48 16.75
C ALA A 144 -9.83 -9.15 16.92
N LYS A 145 -10.31 -9.16 18.18
CA LYS A 145 -11.70 -8.86 18.52
C LYS A 145 -11.98 -7.35 18.46
N SER A 146 -13.10 -6.94 17.86
CA SER A 146 -13.46 -5.53 17.62
C SER A 146 -14.13 -4.84 18.83
N ASN A 147 -13.48 -4.86 20.00
CA ASN A 147 -13.98 -4.15 21.19
C ASN A 147 -13.26 -2.81 21.43
N GLN A 148 -12.67 -2.23 20.39
CA GLN A 148 -11.80 -1.07 20.48
C GLN A 148 -12.47 0.19 19.91
N SER A 149 -11.88 1.36 20.20
CA SER A 149 -12.41 2.65 19.74
C SER A 149 -12.49 2.73 18.21
N VAL A 150 -13.38 3.58 17.69
CA VAL A 150 -13.53 3.80 16.24
C VAL A 150 -12.21 4.21 15.59
N GLN A 151 -11.42 5.05 16.24
CA GLN A 151 -10.11 5.49 15.75
C GLN A 151 -9.11 4.33 15.65
N PHE A 152 -9.13 3.43 16.63
CA PHE A 152 -8.25 2.26 16.60
C PHE A 152 -8.70 1.25 15.53
N GLN A 153 -10.01 1.09 15.33
CA GLN A 153 -10.54 0.30 14.22
C GLN A 153 -10.10 0.86 12.86
N GLU A 154 -10.14 2.18 12.70
CA GLU A 154 -9.66 2.87 11.49
C GLU A 154 -8.17 2.57 11.21
N LEU A 155 -7.33 2.56 12.26
CA LEU A 155 -5.93 2.16 12.17
C LEU A 155 -5.76 0.67 11.81
N CYS A 156 -6.52 -0.22 12.43
CA CYS A 156 -6.50 -1.65 12.10
C CYS A 156 -6.86 -1.91 10.64
N ASP A 157 -7.87 -1.22 10.11
CA ASP A 157 -8.27 -1.37 8.71
C ASP A 157 -7.24 -0.75 7.77
N PHE A 158 -6.60 0.35 8.17
CA PHE A 158 -5.44 0.89 7.46
C PHE A 158 -4.26 -0.10 7.39
N ILE A 159 -3.94 -0.78 8.49
CA ILE A 159 -2.88 -1.80 8.55
C ILE A 159 -3.19 -2.97 7.63
N LYS A 160 -4.44 -3.48 7.65
CA LYS A 160 -4.88 -4.55 6.74
C LYS A 160 -4.80 -4.10 5.28
N LEU A 161 -5.28 -2.91 4.96
CA LEU A 161 -5.18 -2.38 3.60
C LEU A 161 -3.72 -2.28 3.14
N SER A 162 -2.87 -1.68 3.95
CA SER A 162 -1.43 -1.50 3.66
C SER A 162 -0.74 -2.86 3.49
N SER A 163 -1.03 -3.81 4.37
CA SER A 163 -0.51 -5.18 4.26
C SER A 163 -0.98 -5.89 2.99
N THR A 164 -2.22 -5.65 2.54
CA THR A 164 -2.74 -6.16 1.27
C THR A 164 -1.96 -5.60 0.09
N VAL A 165 -1.66 -4.30 0.10
CA VAL A 165 -0.86 -3.65 -0.94
C VAL A 165 0.56 -4.23 -0.98
N GLN A 166 1.17 -4.47 0.19
CA GLN A 166 2.49 -5.09 0.29
C GLN A 166 2.48 -6.57 -0.15
N LEU A 167 1.44 -7.36 0.15
CA LEU A 167 1.30 -8.72 -0.40
C LEU A 167 1.05 -8.70 -1.92
N ALA A 168 0.27 -7.74 -2.42
CA ALA A 168 0.09 -7.51 -3.86
C ALA A 168 1.40 -7.19 -4.58
N GLN A 169 2.35 -6.56 -3.87
CA GLN A 169 3.67 -6.27 -4.38
C GLN A 169 4.47 -7.55 -4.66
N MET A 170 4.40 -8.54 -3.78
CA MET A 170 4.98 -9.88 -4.01
C MET A 170 4.42 -10.52 -5.29
N TYR A 171 3.09 -10.52 -5.43
CA TYR A 171 2.44 -11.03 -6.63
C TYR A 171 2.94 -10.27 -7.86
N HIS A 172 2.83 -8.95 -7.89
CA HIS A 172 3.29 -8.14 -9.02
C HIS A 172 4.72 -8.50 -9.49
N MET A 173 5.65 -8.73 -8.58
CA MET A 173 7.03 -9.12 -8.93
C MET A 173 7.16 -10.51 -9.55
N ILE A 174 6.42 -11.51 -9.06
CA ILE A 174 6.38 -12.82 -9.72
C ILE A 174 5.87 -12.69 -11.16
N LEU A 175 4.81 -11.91 -11.39
CA LEU A 175 4.25 -11.67 -12.73
C LEU A 175 5.31 -11.02 -13.63
N LYS A 176 5.91 -9.93 -13.17
CA LYS A 176 6.96 -9.22 -13.89
C LYS A 176 8.13 -10.16 -14.24
N THR A 177 8.54 -11.02 -13.32
CA THR A 177 9.66 -11.95 -13.52
C THR A 177 9.33 -13.04 -14.53
N LYS A 178 8.14 -13.64 -14.48
CA LYS A 178 7.69 -14.66 -15.45
C LYS A 178 7.55 -14.09 -16.87
N CYS A 179 7.06 -12.86 -17.00
CA CYS A 179 6.93 -12.19 -18.30
C CYS A 179 8.26 -11.68 -18.86
N SER A 180 9.25 -11.38 -18.01
CA SER A 180 10.60 -10.99 -18.48
C SER A 180 11.38 -12.17 -19.07
N THR A 181 10.95 -13.41 -18.83
CA THR A 181 11.55 -14.63 -19.39
C THR A 181 10.92 -15.11 -20.70
N GLY A 182 10.00 -14.34 -21.30
CA GLY A 182 9.43 -14.59 -22.62
C GLY A 182 9.19 -13.29 -23.39
N ASN A 183 9.21 -13.32 -24.72
CA ASN A 183 9.03 -12.15 -25.62
C ASN A 183 7.60 -11.53 -25.59
N GLU A 184 6.89 -11.55 -24.45
CA GLU A 184 5.50 -11.13 -24.32
C GLU A 184 5.28 -10.01 -23.28
N GLN A 185 6.13 -8.97 -23.28
CA GLN A 185 5.90 -7.80 -22.42
C GLN A 185 4.60 -7.05 -22.79
N ASP A 186 4.20 -7.07 -24.06
CA ASP A 186 3.02 -6.34 -24.55
C ASP A 186 1.68 -6.97 -24.14
N ASN A 187 1.69 -8.23 -23.68
CA ASN A 187 0.47 -8.96 -23.30
C ASN A 187 0.19 -8.98 -21.78
N LEU A 188 0.96 -8.29 -20.93
CA LEU A 188 0.77 -8.36 -19.47
C LEU A 188 -0.62 -7.88 -19.03
N GLN A 189 -1.10 -6.79 -19.64
CA GLN A 189 -2.40 -6.21 -19.33
C GLN A 189 -3.53 -7.04 -19.93
N GLU A 190 -3.31 -7.62 -21.11
CA GLU A 190 -4.26 -8.52 -21.78
C GLU A 190 -4.37 -9.88 -21.08
N LEU A 191 -3.28 -10.47 -20.59
CA LEU A 191 -3.26 -11.71 -19.80
C LEU A 191 -3.94 -11.55 -18.42
N LEU A 192 -3.85 -10.35 -17.83
CA LEU A 192 -4.58 -10.01 -16.60
C LEU A 192 -6.08 -9.79 -16.84
N LEU A 193 -6.45 -9.33 -18.04
CA LEU A 193 -7.83 -9.03 -18.45
C LEU A 193 -8.54 -10.21 -19.12
N GLN A 194 -7.81 -11.11 -19.78
CA GLN A 194 -8.31 -12.36 -20.37
C GLN A 194 -8.51 -13.41 -19.26
N GLU A 195 -9.47 -13.09 -18.40
CA GLU A 195 -10.04 -13.95 -17.39
C GLU A 195 -10.68 -15.19 -18.04
N ARG A 196 -10.00 -16.36 -18.00
CA ARG A 196 -10.62 -17.68 -17.76
C ARG A 196 -9.66 -18.86 -17.66
N GLY A 197 -8.43 -18.77 -18.18
CA GLY A 197 -7.56 -19.95 -18.30
C GLY A 197 -6.30 -19.98 -17.43
N ILE A 198 -5.66 -18.84 -17.13
CA ILE A 198 -4.22 -18.84 -16.75
C ILE A 198 -3.97 -18.62 -15.26
N GLY A 199 -5.01 -18.31 -14.46
CA GLY A 199 -4.84 -17.94 -13.05
C GLY A 199 -4.04 -18.97 -12.23
N HIS A 200 -4.25 -20.26 -12.50
CA HIS A 200 -3.55 -21.37 -11.83
C HIS A 200 -2.07 -21.52 -12.24
N LEU A 201 -1.65 -20.93 -13.36
CA LEU A 201 -0.27 -20.99 -13.88
C LEU A 201 0.64 -19.92 -13.22
N ILE A 202 0.05 -18.90 -12.61
CA ILE A 202 0.82 -17.76 -12.08
C ILE A 202 0.96 -17.85 -10.56
N TYR A 203 -0.15 -18.07 -9.84
CA TYR A 203 -0.23 -18.17 -8.37
C TYR A 203 -1.30 -19.17 -7.93
N SER A 204 -1.11 -19.77 -6.77
CA SER A 204 -2.03 -20.70 -6.12
C SER A 204 -3.25 -19.98 -5.56
N SER A 205 -3.07 -18.79 -4.96
CA SER A 205 -4.11 -17.95 -4.37
C SER A 205 -4.72 -17.01 -5.41
N VAL A 206 -5.40 -17.59 -6.40
CA VAL A 206 -5.88 -16.85 -7.59
C VAL A 206 -6.83 -15.71 -7.20
N PHE A 207 -7.76 -15.94 -6.27
CA PHE A 207 -8.77 -14.94 -5.92
C PHE A 207 -8.18 -13.78 -5.12
N PHE A 208 -7.49 -14.08 -4.02
CA PHE A 208 -6.85 -13.05 -3.21
C PHE A 208 -5.74 -12.34 -4.00
N GLY A 209 -4.86 -13.07 -4.68
CA GLY A 209 -3.77 -12.47 -5.48
C GLY A 209 -4.28 -11.50 -6.56
N LYS A 210 -5.32 -11.89 -7.32
CA LYS A 210 -5.94 -10.98 -8.30
C LYS A 210 -6.54 -9.74 -7.66
N TYR A 211 -7.27 -9.92 -6.56
CA TYR A 211 -7.94 -8.80 -5.90
C TYR A 211 -6.93 -7.86 -5.22
N ALA A 212 -5.93 -8.38 -4.52
CA ALA A 212 -4.85 -7.61 -3.93
C ALA A 212 -4.09 -6.79 -4.99
N CYS A 213 -3.78 -7.37 -6.15
CA CYS A 213 -3.19 -6.64 -7.28
C CYS A 213 -4.10 -5.50 -7.79
N ARG A 214 -5.42 -5.71 -7.85
CA ARG A 214 -6.38 -4.65 -8.23
C ARG A 214 -6.39 -3.52 -7.20
N VAL A 215 -6.40 -3.84 -5.91
CA VAL A 215 -6.31 -2.85 -4.81
C VAL A 215 -5.03 -2.02 -4.96
N ARG A 216 -3.88 -2.68 -5.07
CA ARG A 216 -2.59 -2.01 -5.29
C ARG A 216 -2.62 -1.08 -6.49
N ASN A 217 -3.08 -1.56 -7.64
CA ASN A 217 -3.11 -0.74 -8.86
C ASN A 217 -4.06 0.45 -8.73
N ALA A 218 -5.23 0.26 -8.12
CA ALA A 218 -6.18 1.34 -7.89
C ALA A 218 -5.61 2.46 -7.02
N PHE A 219 -4.90 2.14 -5.93
CA PHE A 219 -4.26 3.17 -5.09
C PHE A 219 -3.01 3.77 -5.74
N ARG A 220 -2.21 2.96 -6.44
CA ARG A 220 -1.00 3.42 -7.11
C ARG A 220 -1.27 4.42 -8.24
N HIS A 221 -2.32 4.18 -9.01
CA HIS A 221 -2.67 4.97 -10.20
C HIS A 221 -3.88 5.87 -10.00
N LEU A 222 -4.36 6.00 -8.76
CA LEU A 222 -5.60 6.72 -8.41
C LEU A 222 -5.69 8.12 -9.03
N TYR A 223 -4.57 8.83 -9.08
CA TYR A 223 -4.46 10.19 -9.62
C TYR A 223 -3.47 10.29 -10.79
N SER A 224 -3.05 9.17 -11.37
CA SER A 224 -2.10 9.16 -12.47
C SER A 224 -2.65 9.95 -13.66
N PRO A 225 -1.94 10.97 -14.19
CA PRO A 225 -2.43 11.74 -15.33
C PRO A 225 -2.52 10.90 -16.61
N ASP A 226 -1.71 9.84 -16.68
CA ASP A 226 -1.57 9.00 -17.87
C ASP A 226 -2.56 7.81 -17.86
N ASP A 227 -3.28 7.58 -16.76
CA ASP A 227 -4.26 6.49 -16.63
C ASP A 227 -5.68 7.02 -16.81
N LYS A 228 -6.46 6.41 -17.73
CA LYS A 228 -7.86 6.80 -17.94
C LYS A 228 -8.70 6.26 -16.79
N ASN A 229 -8.83 7.05 -15.72
CA ASN A 229 -9.65 6.73 -14.56
C ASN A 229 -10.96 7.54 -14.58
N PRO A 230 -12.05 7.02 -15.17
CA PRO A 230 -13.30 7.77 -15.25
C PRO A 230 -13.87 8.06 -13.87
N ILE A 231 -14.65 9.13 -13.77
CA ILE A 231 -15.33 9.54 -12.54
C ILE A 231 -16.77 9.04 -12.58
N HIS A 232 -17.25 8.52 -11.45
CA HIS A 232 -18.66 8.21 -11.22
C HIS A 232 -19.19 9.06 -10.07
N THR A 233 -20.31 9.76 -10.30
CA THR A 233 -20.89 10.68 -9.32
C THR A 233 -21.96 9.98 -8.51
N ILE A 234 -21.80 9.95 -7.18
CA ILE A 234 -22.74 9.35 -6.23
C ILE A 234 -23.22 10.44 -5.29
N SER A 235 -24.50 10.84 -5.36
CA SER A 235 -25.08 11.91 -4.53
C SER A 235 -24.20 13.18 -4.48
N GLY A 236 -23.67 13.59 -5.63
CA GLY A 236 -22.80 14.78 -5.76
C GLY A 236 -21.32 14.57 -5.36
N LEU A 237 -20.92 13.38 -4.90
CA LEU A 237 -19.52 13.01 -4.72
C LEU A 237 -18.95 12.38 -5.98
N ASN A 238 -17.90 12.98 -6.53
CA ASN A 238 -17.14 12.45 -7.66
C ASN A 238 -16.12 11.41 -7.19
N VAL A 239 -16.39 10.13 -7.46
CA VAL A 239 -15.55 9.00 -7.04
C VAL A 239 -14.84 8.40 -8.26
N PRO A 240 -13.52 8.18 -8.20
CA PRO A 240 -12.81 7.48 -9.27
C PRO A 240 -13.29 6.04 -9.44
N TYR A 241 -13.54 5.63 -10.68
CA TYR A 241 -14.13 4.33 -10.99
C TYR A 241 -13.25 3.16 -10.52
N CYS A 242 -11.92 3.31 -10.52
CA CYS A 242 -11.02 2.29 -9.98
C CYS A 242 -11.32 1.95 -8.51
N VAL A 243 -11.76 2.92 -7.70
CA VAL A 243 -12.14 2.73 -6.29
C VAL A 243 -13.45 1.97 -6.19
N ILE A 244 -14.43 2.31 -7.03
CA ILE A 244 -15.71 1.59 -7.09
C ILE A 244 -15.49 0.13 -7.50
N ARG A 245 -14.63 -0.11 -8.50
CA ARG A 245 -14.33 -1.46 -9.02
C ARG A 245 -13.71 -2.39 -7.98
N ILE A 246 -12.90 -1.86 -7.07
CA ILE A 246 -12.31 -2.66 -5.99
C ILE A 246 -13.24 -2.76 -4.78
N SER A 247 -14.29 -1.96 -4.71
CA SER A 247 -15.23 -2.01 -3.59
C SER A 247 -16.31 -3.09 -3.82
N SER A 248 -17.05 -3.40 -2.77
CA SER A 248 -18.20 -4.30 -2.82
C SER A 248 -19.32 -3.74 -3.71
N ARG A 249 -20.22 -4.61 -4.15
CA ARG A 249 -21.42 -4.20 -4.90
C ARG A 249 -22.33 -3.24 -4.11
N LYS A 250 -22.16 -3.16 -2.79
CA LYS A 250 -22.95 -2.30 -1.89
C LYS A 250 -22.29 -0.94 -1.64
N ILE A 251 -21.14 -0.64 -2.24
CA ILE A 251 -20.44 0.63 -1.98
C ILE A 251 -21.27 1.84 -2.38
N ILE A 252 -21.98 1.80 -3.51
CA ILE A 252 -22.79 2.92 -3.99
C ILE A 252 -23.89 3.26 -2.98
N PRO A 253 -24.80 2.33 -2.60
CA PRO A 253 -25.81 2.65 -1.60
C PRO A 253 -25.23 2.99 -0.21
N LYS A 254 -24.06 2.42 0.16
CA LYS A 254 -23.35 2.78 1.40
C LYS A 254 -22.92 4.25 1.38
N VAL A 255 -22.30 4.71 0.29
CA VAL A 255 -21.88 6.10 0.09
C VAL A 255 -23.09 7.04 0.11
N GLU A 256 -24.18 6.71 -0.58
CA GLU A 256 -25.41 7.51 -0.57
C GLU A 256 -25.97 7.67 0.85
N SER A 257 -26.04 6.58 1.61
CA SER A 257 -26.50 6.59 3.01
C SER A 257 -25.60 7.46 3.89
N CYS A 258 -24.27 7.32 3.78
CA CYS A 258 -23.32 8.11 4.55
C CYS A 258 -23.37 9.60 4.20
N ILE A 259 -23.58 9.95 2.93
CA ILE A 259 -23.76 11.36 2.51
C ILE A 259 -25.05 11.93 3.11
N LYS A 260 -26.17 11.22 3.00
CA LYS A 260 -27.45 11.65 3.60
C LYS A 260 -27.37 11.83 5.11
N ALA A 261 -26.59 10.99 5.79
CA ALA A 261 -26.37 11.07 7.23
C ALA A 261 -25.30 12.10 7.66
N ASN A 262 -24.69 12.83 6.72
CA ASN A 262 -23.55 13.74 6.96
C ASN A 262 -22.37 13.07 7.70
N LYS A 263 -22.11 11.80 7.39
CA LYS A 263 -21.05 10.96 7.99
C LYS A 263 -20.05 10.45 6.96
N MET A 264 -20.07 10.99 5.75
CA MET A 264 -19.23 10.50 4.67
C MET A 264 -17.77 10.93 4.89
N ASP A 265 -16.88 9.94 4.93
CA ASP A 265 -15.44 10.13 4.86
C ASP A 265 -14.75 9.01 4.06
N PHE A 266 -13.43 9.05 3.96
CA PHE A 266 -12.69 8.07 3.17
C PHE A 266 -12.67 6.67 3.82
N SER A 267 -12.82 6.59 5.15
CA SER A 267 -12.80 5.31 5.88
C SER A 267 -13.93 4.38 5.39
N VAL A 268 -15.03 4.93 4.87
CA VAL A 268 -16.14 4.16 4.28
C VAL A 268 -15.67 3.25 3.14
N PHE A 269 -14.75 3.72 2.30
CA PHE A 269 -14.16 2.94 1.22
C PHE A 269 -13.13 1.94 1.75
N VAL A 270 -12.29 2.37 2.70
CA VAL A 270 -11.25 1.50 3.28
C VAL A 270 -11.87 0.31 3.99
N ASP A 271 -12.86 0.55 4.86
CA ASP A 271 -13.62 -0.49 5.56
C ASP A 271 -14.27 -1.48 4.58
N ASP A 272 -14.92 -0.98 3.52
CA ASP A 272 -15.56 -1.84 2.51
C ASP A 272 -14.55 -2.70 1.74
N ILE A 273 -13.43 -2.11 1.31
CA ILE A 273 -12.33 -2.82 0.63
C ILE A 273 -11.73 -3.88 1.57
N VAL A 274 -11.39 -3.51 2.81
CA VAL A 274 -10.76 -4.40 3.79
C VAL A 274 -11.69 -5.55 4.17
N HIS A 275 -12.99 -5.30 4.30
CA HIS A 275 -13.98 -6.36 4.52
C HIS A 275 -13.96 -7.37 3.36
N PHE A 276 -13.93 -6.89 2.12
CA PHE A 276 -13.86 -7.76 0.95
C PHE A 276 -12.52 -8.51 0.86
N VAL A 277 -11.38 -7.87 1.18
CA VAL A 277 -10.09 -8.58 1.28
C VAL A 277 -10.17 -9.69 2.32
N LYS A 278 -10.68 -9.37 3.52
CA LYS A 278 -10.83 -10.33 4.62
C LYS A 278 -11.65 -11.54 4.17
N ASP A 279 -12.78 -11.33 3.52
CA ASP A 279 -13.62 -12.41 2.98
C ASP A 279 -12.87 -13.31 1.99
N THR A 280 -11.98 -12.74 1.15
CA THR A 280 -11.16 -13.55 0.24
C THR A 280 -10.13 -14.40 0.97
N LEU A 281 -9.47 -13.87 2.01
CA LEU A 281 -8.45 -14.57 2.80
C LEU A 281 -8.99 -15.64 3.75
N TYR A 282 -10.27 -15.56 4.14
CA TYR A 282 -10.93 -16.56 4.98
C TYR A 282 -11.47 -17.77 4.22
N ARG A 283 -11.38 -17.77 2.88
CA ARG A 283 -11.78 -18.93 2.10
C ARG A 283 -10.95 -20.15 2.54
N PRO A 284 -11.59 -21.33 2.71
CA PRO A 284 -10.87 -22.54 3.13
C PRO A 284 -9.63 -22.80 2.25
N GLY A 285 -8.48 -22.96 2.90
CA GLY A 285 -7.20 -23.23 2.25
C GLY A 285 -6.53 -22.01 1.60
N GLU A 286 -7.10 -20.79 1.68
CA GLU A 286 -6.47 -19.61 1.07
C GLU A 286 -5.14 -19.26 1.75
N GLU A 287 -5.06 -19.33 3.08
CA GLU A 287 -3.79 -19.12 3.80
C GLU A 287 -2.67 -20.03 3.26
N VAL A 288 -2.98 -21.33 3.09
CA VAL A 288 -2.03 -22.33 2.57
C VAL A 288 -1.59 -21.97 1.15
N ARG A 289 -2.51 -21.52 0.30
CA ARG A 289 -2.22 -21.07 -1.06
C ARG A 289 -1.31 -19.83 -1.06
N VAL A 290 -1.58 -18.83 -0.22
CA VAL A 290 -0.72 -17.64 -0.12
C VAL A 290 0.68 -18.03 0.37
N ARG A 291 0.80 -18.93 1.35
CA ARG A 291 2.10 -19.45 1.80
C ARG A 291 2.86 -20.17 0.69
N LYS A 292 2.17 -20.98 -0.13
CA LYS A 292 2.77 -21.61 -1.33
C LYS A 292 3.25 -20.57 -2.35
N ASP A 293 2.53 -19.47 -2.49
CA ASP A 293 2.92 -18.38 -3.38
C ASP A 293 4.12 -17.59 -2.85
N ILE A 294 4.27 -17.46 -1.53
CA ILE A 294 5.49 -16.93 -0.90
C ILE A 294 6.69 -17.85 -1.17
N SER A 295 6.53 -19.17 -1.08
CA SER A 295 7.60 -20.11 -1.46
C SER A 295 7.94 -20.03 -2.95
N THR A 296 6.92 -19.81 -3.79
CA THR A 296 7.12 -19.56 -5.22
C THR A 296 7.91 -18.27 -5.43
N TYR A 297 7.54 -17.18 -4.78
CA TYR A 297 8.27 -15.90 -4.80
C TYR A 297 9.75 -16.11 -4.45
N CYS A 298 10.04 -16.86 -3.38
CA CYS A 298 11.41 -17.19 -2.98
C CYS A 298 12.18 -17.82 -4.15
N THR A 299 11.58 -18.82 -4.77
CA THR A 299 12.18 -19.62 -5.84
C THR A 299 12.46 -18.80 -7.11
N ILE A 300 11.50 -17.99 -7.55
CA ILE A 300 11.57 -17.34 -8.88
C ILE A 300 11.95 -15.86 -8.84
N VAL A 301 11.80 -15.17 -7.71
CA VAL A 301 12.14 -13.74 -7.56
C VAL A 301 13.33 -13.59 -6.61
N SER A 302 13.17 -13.96 -5.34
CA SER A 302 14.20 -13.68 -4.31
C SER A 302 15.56 -14.27 -4.67
N ASN A 303 15.60 -15.48 -5.23
CA ASN A 303 16.84 -16.13 -5.67
C ASN A 303 17.45 -15.54 -6.96
N ARG A 304 16.66 -14.84 -7.79
CA ARG A 304 17.13 -14.24 -9.06
C ARG A 304 17.60 -12.80 -8.89
N TYR A 305 17.05 -12.09 -7.91
CA TYR A 305 17.27 -10.65 -7.69
C TYR A 305 18.10 -10.35 -6.44
N SER A 306 18.69 -11.37 -5.80
CA SER A 306 19.67 -11.23 -4.72
C SER A 306 20.93 -10.45 -5.11
N THR A 307 21.11 -10.13 -6.39
CA THR A 307 22.25 -9.38 -6.95
C THR A 307 21.89 -8.05 -7.64
N MET A 308 20.63 -7.60 -7.66
CA MET A 308 20.27 -6.29 -8.27
C MET A 308 20.43 -5.11 -7.29
N GLY A 309 21.50 -5.13 -6.51
CA GLY A 309 21.99 -4.02 -5.70
C GLY A 309 23.41 -3.68 -6.12
N ALA A 310 23.54 -2.62 -6.94
CA ALA A 310 24.76 -2.03 -7.50
C ALA A 310 25.41 -2.72 -8.72
N ASP A 311 24.93 -2.39 -9.92
CA ASP A 311 25.83 -2.26 -11.07
C ASP A 311 26.56 -0.91 -10.98
N ILE A 312 27.60 -0.84 -10.15
CA ILE A 312 28.79 0.04 -10.27
C ILE A 312 29.90 -0.71 -9.49
N ALA A 313 30.91 -1.30 -10.11
CA ALA A 313 31.86 -0.61 -10.96
C ALA A 313 32.15 -1.35 -12.27
N SER A 314 32.20 -0.56 -13.35
CA SER A 314 33.08 -0.85 -14.47
C SER A 314 34.50 -1.03 -13.93
N SER A 315 35.03 -2.24 -14.09
CA SER A 315 36.47 -2.46 -14.09
C SER A 315 37.08 -1.56 -15.16
N SER A 316 37.59 -0.40 -14.74
CA SER A 316 38.54 0.38 -15.50
C SER A 316 39.74 0.60 -14.58
N LEU A 317 40.79 -0.18 -14.85
CA LEU A 317 42.20 0.20 -14.80
C LEU A 317 43.04 -1.06 -15.11
N HIS A 318 43.20 -1.32 -16.40
CA HIS A 318 44.51 -1.62 -16.96
C HIS A 318 44.91 -0.46 -17.85
#